data_AF-A0A5S9MAM4-F1
#
_entry.id   AF-A0A5S9MAM4-F1
#
_cell.length_a   1.000
_cell.length_b   1.000
_cell.length_c   1.000
_cell.angle_alpha   90.00
_cell.angle_beta   90.00
_cell.angle_gamma   90.00
#
_symmetry.space_group_name_H-M   'P 1'
#
loop_
_entity.id
_entity.type
_entity.pdbx_description
1 polymer ?
#
loop_
_entity_poly.entity_id
_entity_poly.type
_entity_poly.pdbx_seq_one_letter_code
_entity_poly.pdbx_strand_id
1 'polypeptide(L)'
;MEQGTIVITAFISPFQEDRHTVRQLVEDGEFHEVFVKCDLNVCEERDPKKGLYKKARNGEIPFFTGIDSPYEEPAAPELVLDTGELSREESKQRLVDYVKGTTK
;
A
#
# COMPACT_ATOMS: atom_id res chain seq x y z
N MET A 1 -21.49 11.60 -15.63
CA MET A 1 -21.98 10.29 -15.14
C MET A 1 -20.78 9.58 -14.56
N GLU A 2 -20.55 9.73 -13.26
CA GLU A 2 -19.60 8.89 -12.56
C GLU A 2 -20.23 7.51 -12.44
N GLN A 3 -19.59 6.53 -13.08
CA GLN A 3 -19.99 5.13 -12.93
C GLN A 3 -19.60 4.76 -11.51
N GLY A 4 -20.55 4.34 -10.67
CA GLY A 4 -20.34 3.90 -9.29
C GLY A 4 -19.47 2.63 -9.19
N THR A 5 -18.23 2.74 -9.64
CA THR A 5 -17.25 1.67 -9.81
C THR A 5 -16.13 1.91 -8.81
N ILE A 6 -15.81 0.88 -8.04
CA ILE A 6 -14.69 0.91 -7.12
C ILE A 6 -13.41 0.65 -7.92
N VAL A 7 -12.47 1.60 -7.88
CA VAL A 7 -11.15 1.47 -8.49
C VAL A 7 -10.14 1.10 -7.40
N ILE A 8 -9.36 0.05 -7.62
CA ILE A 8 -8.32 -0.42 -6.68
C ILE A 8 -6.97 -0.29 -7.34
N THR A 9 -6.06 0.45 -6.70
CA THR A 9 -4.68 0.63 -7.15
C THR A 9 -3.71 0.04 -6.13
N ALA A 10 -2.84 -0.88 -6.56
CA ALA A 10 -1.83 -1.51 -5.71
C ALA A 10 -0.42 -1.10 -6.17
N PHE A 11 -0.04 0.13 -5.84
CA PHE A 11 1.30 0.68 -6.09
C PHE A 11 2.09 0.78 -4.78
N ILE A 12 3.42 0.84 -4.88
CA ILE A 12 4.28 1.04 -3.70
C ILE A 12 4.09 2.48 -3.17
N SER A 13 3.93 3.47 -4.06
CA SER A 13 3.72 4.90 -3.76
C SER A 13 4.48 5.37 -2.50
N PRO A 14 5.83 5.40 -2.54
CA PRO A 14 6.65 5.60 -1.36
C PRO A 14 6.59 7.02 -0.79
N PHE A 15 6.28 8.04 -1.60
CA PHE A 15 6.30 9.44 -1.19
C PHE A 15 4.91 9.92 -0.78
N GLN A 16 4.83 10.63 0.35
CA GLN A 16 3.57 11.22 0.83
C GLN A 16 3.02 12.26 -0.17
N GLU A 17 3.90 13.02 -0.81
CA GLU A 17 3.53 14.06 -1.78
C GLU A 17 2.77 13.49 -2.98
N ASP A 18 3.21 12.35 -3.52
CA ASP A 18 2.54 11.67 -4.64
C ASP A 18 1.14 11.20 -4.23
N ARG A 19 1.01 10.62 -3.03
CA ARG A 19 -0.28 10.16 -2.50
C ARG A 19 -1.22 11.33 -2.22
N HIS A 20 -0.70 12.43 -1.72
CA HIS A 20 -1.46 13.67 -1.52
C HIS A 20 -1.94 14.25 -2.85
N THR A 21 -1.08 14.26 -3.87
CA THR A 21 -1.45 14.72 -5.22
C THR A 21 -2.60 13.89 -5.78
N VAL A 22 -2.53 12.56 -5.69
CA VAL A 22 -3.61 11.68 -6.16
C VAL A 22 -4.91 11.91 -5.40
N ARG A 23 -4.84 12.10 -4.07
CA ARG A 23 -6.00 12.42 -3.23
C ARG A 23 -6.69 13.71 -3.68
N GLN A 24 -5.94 14.70 -4.15
CA GLN A 24 -6.49 15.98 -4.64
C GLN A 24 -7.12 15.90 -6.05
N LEU A 25 -6.95 14.78 -6.78
CA LEU A 25 -7.51 14.61 -8.12
C LEU A 25 -8.99 14.19 -8.11
N VAL A 26 -9.51 13.77 -6.97
CA VAL A 26 -10.89 13.30 -6.79
C VAL A 26 -11.59 14.10 -5.69
N GLU A 27 -12.91 13.95 -5.58
CA GLU A 27 -13.66 14.71 -4.57
C GLU A 27 -13.37 14.20 -3.14
N ASP A 28 -13.63 15.07 -2.16
CA ASP A 28 -13.46 14.73 -0.75
C ASP A 28 -14.33 13.51 -0.39
N GLY A 29 -13.68 12.46 0.12
CA GLY A 29 -14.36 11.22 0.51
C GLY A 29 -14.45 10.17 -0.59
N GLU A 30 -13.88 10.41 -1.78
CA GLU A 30 -13.79 9.39 -2.84
C GLU A 30 -12.45 8.65 -2.84
N PHE A 31 -11.39 9.28 -2.35
CA PHE A 31 -10.08 8.65 -2.19
C PHE A 31 -9.95 8.02 -0.79
N HIS A 32 -9.59 6.74 -0.77
CA HIS A 32 -9.31 6.00 0.46
C HIS A 32 -7.91 5.39 0.40
N GLU A 33 -7.02 5.87 1.25
CA GLU A 33 -5.66 5.39 1.40
C GLU A 33 -5.62 4.18 2.34
N VAL A 34 -5.27 3.03 1.78
CA VAL A 34 -5.08 1.78 2.54
C VAL A 34 -3.59 1.54 2.73
N PHE A 35 -3.10 1.77 3.95
CA PHE A 35 -1.72 1.48 4.30
C PHE A 35 -1.54 -0.01 4.60
N VAL A 36 -0.93 -0.73 3.66
CA VAL A 36 -0.52 -2.13 3.83
C VAL A 36 0.82 -2.17 4.57
N LYS A 37 0.75 -2.10 5.90
CA LYS A 37 1.92 -2.10 6.77
C LYS A 37 2.52 -3.50 6.82
N CYS A 38 3.84 -3.58 6.69
CA CYS A 38 4.62 -4.78 6.94
C CYS A 38 6.07 -4.36 7.17
N ASP A 39 6.71 -4.93 8.20
CA ASP A 39 8.12 -4.68 8.44
C ASP A 39 8.97 -5.17 7.26
N LEU A 40 10.01 -4.41 6.92
CA LEU A 40 10.93 -4.71 5.83
C LEU A 40 11.51 -6.12 5.95
N ASN A 41 11.89 -6.54 7.16
CA ASN A 41 12.44 -7.87 7.41
C ASN A 41 11.45 -8.99 7.05
N VAL A 42 10.16 -8.79 7.32
CA VAL A 42 9.10 -9.74 6.98
C VAL A 42 8.85 -9.73 5.46
N CYS A 43 8.92 -8.56 4.83
CA CYS A 43 8.86 -8.44 3.37
C CYS A 43 10.05 -9.14 2.68
N GLU A 44 11.25 -9.00 3.24
CA GLU A 44 12.48 -9.68 2.78
C GLU A 44 12.40 -11.18 3.00
N GLU A 45 11.89 -11.67 4.14
CA GLU A 45 11.73 -13.10 4.41
C GLU A 45 10.74 -13.74 3.43
N ARG A 46 9.65 -13.02 3.11
CA ARG A 46 8.64 -13.47 2.16
C ARG A 46 9.14 -13.50 0.71
N ASP A 47 10.30 -12.87 0.41
CA ASP A 47 10.89 -12.59 -0.90
C ASP A 47 10.11 -13.26 -2.04
N PRO A 48 9.04 -12.60 -2.54
CA PRO A 48 8.16 -13.23 -3.50
C PRO A 48 9.01 -13.71 -4.67
N LYS A 49 8.78 -14.94 -5.15
CA LYS A 49 9.51 -15.82 -6.11
C LYS A 49 10.49 -15.21 -7.16
N LYS A 50 10.47 -13.90 -7.36
CA LYS A 50 11.29 -13.06 -8.22
C LYS A 50 12.63 -12.63 -7.61
N GLY A 51 12.89 -12.82 -6.31
CA GLY A 51 14.21 -12.58 -5.72
C GLY A 51 14.62 -11.10 -5.68
N LEU A 52 13.65 -10.19 -5.56
CA LEU A 52 13.87 -8.76 -5.84
C LEU A 52 14.68 -8.08 -4.74
N TYR A 53 14.45 -8.44 -3.47
CA TYR A 53 15.22 -7.91 -2.34
C TYR A 53 16.68 -8.34 -2.42
N LYS A 54 16.93 -9.61 -2.78
CA LYS A 54 18.31 -10.12 -2.96
C LYS A 54 19.06 -9.40 -4.09
N LYS A 55 18.38 -9.14 -5.21
CA LYS A 55 18.95 -8.38 -6.34
C LYS A 55 19.20 -6.92 -6.00
N ALA A 56 18.29 -6.28 -5.27
CA ALA A 56 18.46 -4.91 -4.78
C ALA A 56 19.66 -4.80 -3.83
N ARG A 57 19.81 -5.71 -2.86
CA ARG A 57 20.98 -5.77 -1.95
C ARG A 57 22.31 -5.98 -2.68
N ASN A 58 22.29 -6.69 -3.81
CA ASN A 58 23.46 -6.88 -4.67
C ASN A 58 23.76 -5.67 -5.58
N GLY A 59 22.95 -4.61 -5.53
CA GLY A 59 23.08 -3.43 -6.41
C GLY A 59 22.61 -3.67 -7.85
N GLU A 60 21.90 -4.78 -8.12
CA GLU A 60 21.39 -5.11 -9.46
C GLU A 60 20.10 -4.34 -9.78
N ILE A 61 19.40 -3.82 -8.77
CA ILE A 61 18.18 -3.01 -8.92
C ILE A 61 18.38 -1.66 -8.22
N PRO A 62 18.66 -0.59 -8.96
CA PRO A 62 18.79 0.75 -8.37
C PRO A 62 17.41 1.28 -7.93
N PHE A 63 17.41 2.15 -6.91
CA PHE A 63 16.21 2.84 -6.37
C PHE A 63 15.16 1.91 -5.76
N PHE A 64 15.58 0.83 -5.11
CA PHE A 64 14.65 -0.09 -4.47
C PHE A 64 14.08 0.52 -3.18
N THR A 65 12.77 0.66 -3.10
CA THR A 65 12.05 1.19 -1.93
C THR A 65 12.31 0.34 -0.68
N GLY A 66 12.75 0.98 0.40
CA GLY A 66 13.13 0.33 1.65
C GLY A 66 14.60 -0.07 1.77
N ILE A 67 15.39 0.01 0.67
CA ILE A 67 16.85 -0.23 0.69
C ILE A 67 17.58 1.05 0.28
N ASP A 68 17.38 1.52 -0.95
CA ASP A 68 18.07 2.69 -1.53
C ASP A 68 17.16 3.92 -1.69
N SER A 69 15.84 3.75 -1.53
CA SER A 69 14.85 4.83 -1.54
C SER A 69 14.00 4.78 -0.27
N PRO A 70 13.65 5.91 0.36
CA PRO A 70 12.79 5.93 1.53
C PRO A 70 11.39 5.41 1.19
N TYR A 71 10.71 4.88 2.20
CA TYR A 71 9.28 4.71 2.22
C TYR A 71 8.71 5.61 3.32
N GLU A 72 7.95 6.63 2.94
CA GLU A 72 7.33 7.55 3.87
C GLU A 72 5.97 6.99 4.27
N GLU A 73 5.85 6.53 5.52
CA GLU A 73 4.60 6.00 6.03
C GLU A 73 3.47 7.05 5.89
N PRO A 74 2.24 6.65 5.50
CA PRO A 74 1.10 7.55 5.48
C PRO A 74 0.84 8.18 6.85
N ALA A 75 0.70 9.50 6.91
CA ALA A 75 0.43 10.21 8.16
C ALA A 75 -1.01 10.01 8.66
N ALA A 76 -1.97 9.89 7.75
CA ALA A 76 -3.39 9.74 8.06
C ALA A 76 -4.11 8.85 7.04
N PRO A 77 -3.76 7.55 6.94
CA PRO A 77 -4.46 6.63 6.07
C PRO A 77 -5.85 6.31 6.64
N GLU A 78 -6.85 6.12 5.79
CA GLU A 78 -8.19 5.75 6.24
C GLU A 78 -8.26 4.32 6.77
N LEU A 79 -7.38 3.43 6.30
CA LEU A 79 -7.29 2.05 6.76
C LEU A 79 -5.84 1.60 6.86
N VAL A 80 -5.47 1.00 7.99
CA VAL A 80 -4.18 0.32 8.16
C VAL A 80 -4.42 -1.19 8.22
N LEU A 81 -3.70 -1.92 7.36
CA LEU A 81 -3.65 -3.38 7.32
C LEU A 81 -2.23 -3.82 7.69
N ASP A 82 -2.04 -4.22 8.94
CA ASP A 82 -0.75 -4.78 9.38
C ASP A 82 -0.64 -6.23 8.92
N THR A 83 -0.07 -6.41 7.73
CA THR A 83 0.14 -7.74 7.12
C THR A 83 1.36 -8.47 7.68
N GLY A 84 2.10 -7.86 8.60
CA GLY A 84 3.11 -8.55 9.41
C GLY A 84 2.45 -9.44 10.46
N GLU A 85 1.36 -8.95 11.07
CA GLU A 85 0.61 -9.65 12.11
C GLU A 85 -0.64 -10.36 11.59
N LEU A 86 -1.34 -9.75 10.63
CA LEU A 86 -2.59 -10.28 10.07
C LEU A 86 -2.31 -11.31 8.98
N SER A 87 -3.10 -12.38 8.98
CA SER A 87 -3.18 -13.29 7.85
C SER A 87 -3.80 -12.59 6.62
N ARG A 88 -3.61 -13.21 5.45
CA ARG A 88 -4.22 -12.74 4.20
C ARG A 88 -5.74 -12.68 4.29
N GLU A 89 -6.36 -13.67 4.93
CA GLU A 89 -7.82 -13.74 5.05
C GLU A 89 -8.36 -12.66 6.01
N GLU A 90 -7.67 -12.40 7.12
CA GLU A 90 -8.02 -11.31 8.05
C GLU A 90 -7.87 -9.94 7.40
N SER A 91 -6.75 -9.73 6.68
CA SER A 91 -6.50 -8.48 5.94
C SER A 91 -7.58 -8.24 4.89
N LYS A 92 -7.94 -9.28 4.13
CA LYS A 92 -9.03 -9.23 3.14
C LYS A 92 -10.36 -8.91 3.80
N GLN A 93 -10.69 -9.59 4.90
CA GLN A 93 -11.96 -9.38 5.60
C GLN A 93 -12.08 -7.94 6.09
N ARG A 94 -11.02 -7.41 6.71
CA ARG A 94 -10.95 -6.03 7.21
C ARG A 94 -11.10 -5.00 6.08
N LEU A 95 -10.48 -5.25 4.93
CA LEU A 95 -10.65 -4.39 3.74
C LEU A 95 -12.09 -4.41 3.22
N VAL A 96 -12.70 -5.60 3.12
CA VAL A 96 -14.08 -5.74 2.65
C VAL A 96 -15.07 -5.04 3.59
N ASP A 97 -14.88 -5.22 4.90
CA ASP A 97 -15.74 -4.60 5.91
C ASP A 97 -15.60 -3.08 5.90
N TYR A 98 -14.39 -2.57 5.70
CA TYR A 98 -14.14 -1.15 5.50
C TYR A 98 -14.90 -0.61 4.28
N VAL A 99 -14.70 -1.20 3.10
CA VAL A 99 -15.34 -0.76 1.84
C VAL A 99 -16.88 -0.79 1.93
N LYS A 100 -17.44 -1.82 2.57
CA LYS A 100 -18.90 -1.90 2.80
C LYS A 100 -19.43 -0.82 3.74
N GLY A 101 -18.61 -0.35 4.68
CA GLY A 101 -18.98 0.73 5.60
C GLY A 101 -18.91 2.13 4.97
N THR A 102 -18.05 2.33 3.96
CA THR A 102 -17.88 3.60 3.25
C THR A 102 -18.76 3.76 2.02
N THR A 103 -19.14 2.65 1.36
CA THR A 103 -20.02 2.70 0.18
C THR A 103 -21.48 2.84 0.62
N LYS A 104 -22.14 3.96 0.27
CA LYS A 104 -23.59 4.16 0.45
C LYS A 104 -24.42 3.50 -0.64
#